data_AF-A0A2V8FF66-F1
#
_entry.id   AF-A0A2V8FF66-F1
#
_cell.length_a   1.000
_cell.length_b   1.000
_cell.length_c   1.000
_cell.angle_alpha   90.00
_cell.angle_beta   90.00
_cell.angle_gamma   90.00
#
_symmetry.space_group_name_H-M   'P 1'
#
loop_
_entity.id
_entity.type
_entity.pdbx_description
1 polymer ?
#
loop_
_entity_poly.entity_id
_entity_poly.type
_entity_poly.pdbx_seq_one_letter_code
_entity_poly.pdbx_strand_id
1 'polypeptide(L)'
;MTITGCLELADETFRLKDTTGVNRPRTRSWKSGFLKKGSPSIEVVDASKKLKLPGHVGQRVSVTGVLVDREMQGHSLQRVAASCK
;
A
#
# COMPACT_ATOMS: atom_id res chain seq x y z
N MET A 1 0.06 10.21 8.16
CA MET A 1 0.39 8.78 8.30
C MET A 1 1.28 8.36 7.13
N THR A 2 2.21 7.42 7.33
CA THR A 2 3.11 6.94 6.28
C THR A 2 3.03 5.43 6.18
N ILE A 3 2.85 4.93 4.96
CA ILE A 3 2.71 3.51 4.65
C ILE A 3 3.68 3.17 3.53
N THR A 4 4.51 2.16 3.75
CA THR A 4 5.41 1.64 2.72
C THR A 4 4.82 0.38 2.15
N GLY A 5 4.79 0.22 0.84
CA GLY A 5 4.28 -0.98 0.19
C GLY A 5 4.67 -1.05 -1.27
N CYS A 6 4.18 -2.09 -1.92
CA CYS A 6 4.34 -2.33 -3.34
C CYS A 6 3.18 -1.74 -4.12
N LEU A 7 3.47 -0.77 -4.99
CA LEU A 7 2.44 -0.11 -5.77
C LEU A 7 2.09 -0.95 -6.99
N GLU A 8 0.81 -1.29 -7.13
CA GLU A 8 0.27 -2.06 -8.24
C GLU A 8 -0.97 -1.35 -8.80
N LEU A 9 -1.23 -1.55 -10.09
CA LEU A 9 -2.49 -1.17 -10.72
C LEU A 9 -3.38 -2.41 -10.78
N ALA A 10 -4.56 -2.34 -10.16
CA ALA A 10 -5.56 -3.40 -10.15
C ALA A 10 -6.94 -2.81 -10.41
N ASP A 11 -7.65 -3.34 -11.40
CA ASP A 11 -9.02 -2.92 -11.74
C ASP A 11 -9.12 -1.39 -11.94
N GLU A 12 -8.17 -0.80 -12.68
CA GLU A 12 -8.04 0.66 -12.90
C GLU A 12 -7.75 1.51 -11.65
N THR A 13 -7.52 0.88 -10.50
CA THR A 13 -7.20 1.55 -9.22
C THR A 13 -5.76 1.27 -8.77
N PHE A 14 -5.09 2.26 -8.19
CA PHE A 14 -3.76 2.08 -7.63
C PHE A 14 -3.87 1.50 -6.23
N ARG A 15 -3.19 0.40 -5.94
CA ARG A 15 -3.22 -0.28 -4.65
C ARG A 15 -1.81 -0.56 -4.15
N LEU A 16 -1.61 -0.41 -2.84
CA LEU A 16 -0.42 -0.85 -2.13
C LEU A 16 -0.64 -2.26 -1.58
N LYS A 17 0.25 -3.19 -1.94
CA LYS A 17 0.38 -4.51 -1.33
C LYS A 17 1.60 -4.58 -0.43
N ASP A 18 1.68 -5.65 0.37
CA ASP A 18 2.81 -5.91 1.29
C ASP A 18 3.19 -4.69 2.13
N THR A 19 2.13 -4.05 2.65
CA THR A 19 2.22 -2.78 3.36
C THR A 19 2.86 -2.96 4.73
N THR A 20 3.91 -2.19 4.98
CA THR A 20 4.60 -2.06 6.25
C THR A 20 4.39 -0.63 6.75
N GLY A 21 3.71 -0.47 7.89
CA GLY A 21 3.36 0.83 8.48
C GLY A 21 1.90 0.91 8.90
N VAL A 22 1.67 0.94 10.21
CA VAL A 22 0.48 1.43 10.93
C VAL A 22 -0.86 0.66 10.85
N ASN A 23 -1.03 -0.36 10.02
CA ASN A 23 -2.12 -1.34 10.26
C ASN A 23 -1.65 -2.77 10.01
N ARG A 24 -0.82 -3.28 10.91
CA ARG A 24 -0.80 -4.72 11.18
C ARG A 24 -2.05 -4.96 12.03
N PRO A 25 -3.14 -5.59 11.54
CA PRO A 25 -3.99 -6.27 12.51
C PRO A 25 -3.01 -7.19 13.21
N ARG A 26 -2.84 -7.02 14.52
CA ARG A 26 -2.49 -8.14 15.39
C ARG A 26 -3.56 -9.18 15.11
N THR A 27 -3.39 -9.99 14.08
CA THR A 27 -4.07 -11.28 13.94
C THR A 27 -3.44 -12.15 15.01
N ARG A 28 -3.91 -11.90 16.23
CA ARG A 28 -3.67 -12.69 17.41
C ARG A 28 -4.78 -13.76 17.42
N SER A 29 -4.56 -14.85 16.70
CA SER A 29 -5.04 -16.21 17.03
C SER A 29 -4.34 -17.15 16.06
N TRP A 30 -3.27 -17.84 16.45
CA TRP A 30 -3.29 -19.13 17.14
C TRP A 30 -4.23 -20.15 16.46
N LYS A 31 -3.62 -21.26 16.03
CA LYS A 31 -4.20 -22.54 15.60
C LYS A 31 -4.78 -22.67 14.17
N SER A 32 -4.11 -23.56 13.44
CA SER A 32 -4.64 -24.51 12.45
C SER A 32 -4.99 -23.99 11.04
N GLY A 33 -4.22 -24.45 10.04
CA GLY A 33 -4.73 -24.69 8.69
C GLY A 33 -4.52 -23.57 7.67
N PHE A 34 -3.37 -23.59 6.98
CA PHE A 34 -3.20 -23.38 5.53
C PHE A 34 -4.14 -22.42 4.76
N LEU A 35 -4.47 -21.24 5.30
CA LEU A 35 -4.99 -20.13 4.49
C LEU A 35 -3.87 -19.13 4.27
N LYS A 36 -3.45 -18.99 3.00
CA LYS A 36 -2.45 -18.01 2.56
C LYS A 36 -2.91 -16.62 3.00
N LYS A 37 -2.29 -16.14 4.07
CA LYS A 37 -2.53 -14.85 4.71
C LYS A 37 -2.07 -13.73 3.79
N GLY A 38 -2.94 -13.30 2.87
CA GLY A 38 -2.71 -12.11 2.06
C GLY A 38 -2.79 -10.86 2.93
N SER A 39 -1.76 -10.03 2.91
CA SER A 39 -1.82 -8.68 3.50
C SER A 39 -2.96 -7.90 2.84
N PRO A 40 -3.86 -7.24 3.58
CA PRO A 40 -4.92 -6.44 2.97
C PRO A 40 -4.31 -5.32 2.13
N SER A 41 -4.76 -5.18 0.88
CA SER A 41 -4.33 -4.08 0.00
C SER A 41 -4.96 -2.76 0.42
N ILE A 42 -4.21 -1.67 0.29
CA ILE A 42 -4.66 -0.31 0.59
C ILE A 42 -4.77 0.45 -0.73
N GLU A 43 -5.92 1.01 -1.04
CA GLU A 43 -6.09 1.83 -2.23
C GLU A 43 -5.34 3.15 -2.07
N VAL A 44 -4.74 3.68 -3.14
CA VAL A 44 -4.02 4.96 -3.10
C VAL A 44 -4.66 5.92 -4.07
N VAL A 45 -5.15 7.02 -3.53
CA VAL A 45 -5.71 8.13 -4.31
C VAL A 45 -4.73 9.29 -4.26
N ASP A 46 -4.41 9.83 -5.44
CA ASP A 46 -3.56 11.01 -5.58
C ASP A 46 -4.35 12.28 -5.24
N ALA A 47 -4.48 12.57 -3.95
CA ALA A 47 -5.16 13.76 -3.46
C ALA A 47 -4.42 15.06 -3.82
N SER A 48 -3.10 15.01 -4.03
CA SER A 48 -2.29 16.17 -4.41
C SER A 48 -2.15 16.39 -5.92
N LYS A 49 -2.67 15.48 -6.75
CA LYS A 49 -2.51 15.41 -8.23
C LYS A 49 -1.05 15.50 -8.69
N LYS A 50 -0.11 15.05 -7.85
CA LYS A 50 1.34 15.21 -8.06
C LYS A 50 2.14 13.93 -7.84
N LEU A 51 1.50 12.84 -7.40
CA LEU A 51 2.20 11.61 -7.03
C LEU A 51 2.67 10.78 -8.21
N LYS A 52 2.16 11.05 -9.43
CA LYS A 52 2.51 10.33 -10.66
C LYS A 52 2.49 8.81 -10.46
N LEU A 53 1.43 8.30 -9.80
CA LEU A 53 1.25 6.89 -9.45
C LEU A 53 1.55 5.90 -10.60
N PRO A 54 1.15 6.15 -11.86
CA PRO A 54 1.47 5.24 -12.97
C PRO A 54 2.97 4.97 -13.15
N GLY A 55 3.83 5.95 -12.90
CA GLY A 55 5.28 5.82 -13.08
C GLY A 55 5.99 5.03 -11.98
N HIS A 56 5.26 4.67 -10.92
CA HIS A 56 5.77 3.95 -9.76
C HIS A 56 5.19 2.54 -9.62
N VAL A 57 4.36 2.10 -10.56
CA VAL A 57 3.81 0.74 -10.58
C VAL A 57 4.96 -0.28 -10.66
N GLY A 58 4.90 -1.31 -9.83
CA GLY A 58 5.93 -2.35 -9.68
C GLY A 58 7.12 -1.94 -8.78
N GLN A 59 7.14 -0.71 -8.27
CA GLN A 59 8.17 -0.23 -7.36
C GLN A 59 7.70 -0.29 -5.91
N ARG A 60 8.65 -0.43 -4.98
CA ARG A 60 8.36 -0.27 -3.55
C ARG A 60 8.40 1.21 -3.21
N VAL A 61 7.28 1.73 -2.69
CA VAL A 61 7.10 3.16 -2.40
C VAL A 61 6.64 3.37 -0.96
N SER A 62 6.98 4.52 -0.41
CA SER A 62 6.46 5.05 0.84
C SER A 62 5.50 6.19 0.50
N VAL A 63 4.23 6.03 0.83
CA VAL A 63 3.18 7.02 0.61
C VAL A 63 2.84 7.66 1.94
N THR A 64 2.84 8.99 1.97
CA THR A 64 2.48 9.79 3.13
C THR A 64 1.23 10.61 2.85
N GLY A 65 0.31 10.62 3.80
CA GLY A 65 -1.02 11.19 3.64
C GLY A 65 -2.00 10.77 4.73
N VAL A 66 -3.29 10.81 4.40
CA VAL A 66 -4.40 10.47 5.29
C VAL A 66 -4.98 9.12 4.88
N LEU A 67 -5.16 8.20 5.84
CA LEU A 67 -5.82 6.92 5.61
C LEU A 67 -7.26 7.01 6.10
N VAL A 68 -8.23 6.84 5.20
CA VAL A 68 -9.67 6.80 5.49
C VAL A 68 -10.23 5.52 4.87
N ASP A 69 -10.90 4.66 5.65
CA ASP A 69 -11.56 3.44 5.12
C ASP A 69 -10.70 2.53 4.23
N ARG A 70 -9.40 2.41 4.51
CA ARG A 70 -8.37 1.68 3.71
C ARG A 70 -8.03 2.31 2.36
N GLU A 71 -8.45 3.54 2.15
CA GLU A 71 -8.01 4.42 1.09
C GLU A 71 -6.99 5.42 1.63
N MET A 72 -5.80 5.40 1.05
CA MET A 72 -4.71 6.31 1.35
C MET A 72 -4.77 7.49 0.41
N GLN A 73 -5.26 8.63 0.92
CA GLN A 73 -5.18 9.92 0.24
C GLN A 73 -3.75 10.43 0.35
N GLY A 74 -2.94 10.09 -0.66
CA GLY A 74 -1.53 10.42 -0.70
C GLY A 74 -1.32 11.91 -0.99
N HIS A 75 -0.40 12.52 -0.25
CA HIS A 75 0.08 13.87 -0.51
C HIS A 75 1.52 13.87 -1.01
N SER A 76 2.33 12.91 -0.53
CA SER A 76 3.70 12.69 -0.96
C SER A 76 3.98 11.21 -1.16
N LEU A 77 4.81 10.89 -2.16
CA LEU A 77 5.24 9.55 -2.49
C LEU A 77 6.76 9.56 -2.67
N GLN A 78 7.43 8.62 -2.03
CA GLN A 78 8.86 8.41 -2.15
C GLN A 78 9.15 6.99 -2.61
N ARG A 79 9.96 6.83 -3.66
CA ARG A 79 10.46 5.52 -4.05
C ARG A 79 11.47 5.01 -3.02
N VAL A 80 11.22 3.82 -2.49
CA VAL A 80 12.07 3.13 -1.51
C VAL A 80 12.91 2.06 -2.19
N ALA A 81 12.36 1.33 -3.16
CA ALA A 81 13.11 0.40 -3.99
C ALA A 81 12.61 0.43 -5.43
N ALA A 82 13.50 0.10 -6.37
CA ALA A 82 13.17 0.07 -7.80
C ALA A 82 12.26 -1.11 -8.19
N SER A 83 12.11 -2.11 -7.32
CA SER A 83 11.30 -3.31 -7.55
C SER A 83 10.65 -3.79 -6.26
N CYS A 84 9.57 -4.54 -6.43
CA CYS A 84 8.85 -5.27 -5.40
C CYS A 84 9.34 -6.71 -5.16
N LYS A 85 10.33 -7.16 -5.95
CA LYS A 85 11.02 -8.44 -5.76
C LYS A 85 12.07 -8.38 -4.66
#